data_AF-A0A3B9L1D3-F1
#
_entry.id   AF-A0A3B9L1D3-F1
#
_cell.length_a   1.000
_cell.length_b   1.000
_cell.length_c   1.000
_cell.angle_alpha   90.00
_cell.angle_beta   90.00
_cell.angle_gamma   90.00
#
_symmetry.space_group_name_H-M   'P 1'
#
loop_
_entity.id
_entity.type
_entity.pdbx_description
1 polymer ?
#
loop_
_entity_poly.entity_id
_entity_poly.type
_entity_poly.pdbx_seq_one_letter_code
_entity_poly.pdbx_strand_id
1 'polypeptide(L)'
;SRRVNETATFFTVTTLPGALEPRGEGFKAAAMVRLMHSMVRFNILRRMKSWDKSVYGIPVPQVDQMPAGLIDVFLLAYQMLDEGRTEFTAEERARVEFSRYRCYLLGLPEDLLMDTPQGIVDIMNARGASIREGFDDKTCGTLVRATLEAYLPPDQKLGHRIFNALEKRLARLVLVKHFLNGDSDRAREIGVPVGASEYAVAAVLFPYIAAKMALYRFALSVPGLRKMADRRLTARIRRLLKRYGHAEFTSNAEAYRPAVPATA
;
A
#
# COMPACT_ATOMS: atom_id res chain seq x y z
N SER A 1 7.12 -4.55 -13.12
CA SER A 1 7.17 -3.17 -12.62
C SER A 1 5.86 -2.41 -12.85
N ARG A 2 5.24 -2.42 -14.05
CA ARG A 2 4.03 -1.61 -14.36
C ARG A 2 2.92 -1.66 -13.29
N ARG A 3 2.38 -2.83 -12.95
CA ARG A 3 1.30 -2.95 -11.95
C ARG A 3 1.70 -2.46 -10.55
N VAL A 4 2.96 -2.69 -10.15
CA VAL A 4 3.51 -2.19 -8.88
C VAL A 4 3.56 -0.67 -8.88
N ASN A 5 3.99 -0.06 -10.00
CA ASN A 5 4.00 1.38 -10.16
C ASN A 5 2.58 1.97 -10.19
N GLU A 6 1.59 1.29 -10.78
CA GLU A 6 0.19 1.72 -10.75
C GLU A 6 -0.34 1.82 -9.30
N THR A 7 -0.12 0.80 -8.48
CA THR A 7 -0.47 0.82 -7.05
C THR A 7 0.30 1.91 -6.29
N ALA A 8 1.63 1.98 -6.48
CA ALA A 8 2.47 2.98 -5.82
C ALA A 8 2.06 4.41 -6.19
N THR A 9 1.63 4.63 -7.44
CA THR A 9 1.15 5.91 -7.95
C THR A 9 -0.13 6.32 -7.24
N PHE A 10 -1.11 5.41 -7.10
CA PHE A 10 -2.35 5.68 -6.37
C PHE A 10 -2.08 6.12 -4.92
N PHE A 11 -1.32 5.33 -4.15
CA PHE A 11 -1.02 5.71 -2.77
C PHE A 11 -0.24 7.01 -2.69
N THR A 12 0.74 7.21 -3.58
CA THR A 12 1.56 8.44 -3.58
C THR A 12 0.73 9.68 -3.91
N VAL A 13 -0.14 9.63 -4.93
CA VAL A 13 -0.93 10.79 -5.35
C VAL A 13 -1.90 11.23 -4.25
N THR A 14 -2.48 10.28 -3.50
CA THR A 14 -3.38 10.61 -2.39
C THR A 14 -2.71 11.37 -1.24
N THR A 15 -1.38 11.35 -1.13
CA THR A 15 -0.64 12.11 -0.11
C THR A 15 -0.39 13.57 -0.48
N LEU A 16 -0.71 13.99 -1.71
CA LEU A 16 -0.51 15.38 -2.12
C LEU A 16 -1.52 16.31 -1.41
N PRO A 17 -1.12 17.53 -1.03
CA PRO A 17 -2.02 18.49 -0.41
C PRO A 17 -3.27 18.74 -1.25
N GLY A 18 -4.45 18.60 -0.65
CA GLY A 18 -5.74 18.77 -1.32
C GLY A 18 -6.12 17.67 -2.32
N ALA A 19 -5.32 16.60 -2.45
CA ALA A 19 -5.57 15.57 -3.46
C ALA A 19 -6.85 14.75 -3.19
N LEU A 20 -7.25 14.59 -1.92
CA LEU A 20 -8.44 13.85 -1.52
C LEU A 20 -9.70 14.73 -1.42
N GLU A 21 -9.58 16.04 -1.58
CA GLU A 21 -10.73 16.94 -1.66
C GLU A 21 -11.64 16.55 -2.84
N PRO A 22 -12.95 16.87 -2.79
CA PRO A 22 -13.85 16.62 -3.91
C PRO A 22 -13.26 17.13 -5.23
N ARG A 23 -13.17 16.24 -6.24
CA ARG A 23 -12.57 16.49 -7.56
C ARG A 23 -11.04 16.70 -7.57
N GLY A 24 -10.35 16.53 -6.45
CA GLY A 24 -8.90 16.44 -6.37
C GLY A 24 -8.34 15.25 -7.14
N GLU A 25 -7.03 15.25 -7.38
CA GLU A 25 -6.37 14.20 -8.19
C GLU A 25 -6.43 12.81 -7.52
N GLY A 26 -6.26 12.73 -6.20
CA GLY A 26 -6.40 11.51 -5.42
C GLY A 26 -7.85 11.03 -5.36
N PHE A 27 -8.81 11.94 -5.25
CA PHE A 27 -10.25 11.63 -5.32
C PHE A 27 -10.63 10.99 -6.67
N LYS A 28 -10.20 11.61 -7.78
CA LYS A 28 -10.43 11.08 -9.13
C LYS A 28 -9.74 9.72 -9.32
N ALA A 29 -8.50 9.59 -8.84
CA ALA A 29 -7.76 8.33 -8.88
C ALA A 29 -8.50 7.23 -8.09
N ALA A 30 -9.05 7.52 -6.92
CA ALA A 30 -9.82 6.56 -6.12
C ALA A 30 -11.08 6.08 -6.86
N ALA A 31 -11.82 7.00 -7.49
CA ALA A 31 -12.99 6.64 -8.31
C ALA A 31 -12.60 5.70 -9.47
N MET A 32 -11.48 5.96 -10.13
CA MET A 32 -10.99 5.13 -11.23
C MET A 32 -10.48 3.77 -10.77
N VAL A 33 -9.79 3.69 -9.63
CA VAL A 33 -9.40 2.41 -9.01
C VAL A 33 -10.63 1.61 -8.62
N ARG A 34 -11.67 2.25 -8.06
CA ARG A 34 -12.95 1.59 -7.73
C ARG A 34 -13.63 1.02 -8.97
N LEU A 35 -13.66 1.78 -10.07
CA LEU A 35 -14.16 1.30 -11.36
C LEU A 35 -13.32 0.14 -11.90
N MET A 36 -11.99 0.25 -11.84
CA MET A 36 -11.06 -0.81 -12.23
C MET A 36 -11.32 -2.09 -11.44
N HIS A 37 -11.48 -2.03 -10.12
CA HIS A 37 -11.82 -3.19 -9.28
C HIS A 37 -13.15 -3.83 -9.71
N SER A 38 -14.17 -3.03 -10.04
CA SER A 38 -15.44 -3.56 -10.58
C SER A 38 -15.25 -4.26 -11.92
N MET A 39 -14.44 -3.70 -12.83
CA MET A 39 -14.12 -4.33 -14.12
C MET A 39 -13.30 -5.61 -13.94
N VAL A 40 -12.37 -5.65 -12.99
CA VAL A 40 -11.61 -6.86 -12.63
C VAL A 40 -12.57 -7.94 -12.14
N ARG A 41 -13.47 -7.63 -11.20
CA ARG A 41 -14.50 -8.57 -10.72
C ARG A 41 -15.31 -9.16 -11.87
N PHE A 42 -15.84 -8.30 -12.72
CA PHE A 42 -16.65 -8.70 -13.87
C PHE A 42 -15.88 -9.60 -14.83
N ASN A 43 -14.66 -9.23 -15.20
CA ASN A 43 -13.87 -10.00 -16.16
C ASN A 43 -13.40 -11.34 -15.59
N ILE A 44 -12.98 -11.40 -14.32
CA ILE A 44 -12.62 -12.66 -13.68
C ILE A 44 -13.81 -13.61 -13.68
N LEU A 45 -14.97 -13.15 -13.18
CA LEU A 45 -16.17 -13.98 -13.07
C LEU A 45 -16.75 -14.41 -14.42
N ARG A 46 -16.57 -13.63 -15.49
CA ARG A 46 -17.09 -13.97 -16.83
C ARG A 46 -16.13 -14.78 -17.69
N ARG A 47 -14.82 -14.55 -17.57
CA ARG A 47 -13.83 -15.03 -18.56
C ARG A 47 -12.81 -16.01 -17.99
N MET A 48 -12.48 -15.93 -16.70
CA MET A 48 -11.45 -16.79 -16.11
C MET A 48 -12.06 -18.09 -15.59
N LYS A 49 -11.90 -19.17 -16.36
CA LYS A 49 -12.33 -20.51 -15.95
C LYS A 49 -11.60 -21.05 -14.72
N SER A 50 -10.40 -20.53 -14.44
CA SER A 50 -9.59 -20.93 -13.28
C SER A 50 -10.06 -20.32 -11.95
N TRP A 51 -11.02 -19.38 -11.96
CA TRP A 51 -11.55 -18.79 -10.74
C TRP A 51 -12.81 -19.54 -10.29
N ASP A 52 -12.65 -20.40 -9.28
CA ASP A 52 -13.78 -21.06 -8.63
C ASP A 52 -14.45 -20.10 -7.61
N LYS A 53 -15.62 -19.58 -7.97
CA LYS A 53 -16.40 -18.68 -7.09
C LYS A 53 -16.83 -19.37 -5.79
N SER A 54 -17.07 -20.68 -5.78
CA SER A 54 -17.49 -21.40 -4.56
C SER A 54 -16.34 -21.51 -3.54
N VAL A 55 -15.09 -21.51 -4.02
CA VAL A 55 -13.89 -21.58 -3.19
C VAL A 55 -13.38 -20.19 -2.81
N TYR A 56 -13.25 -19.29 -3.79
CA TYR A 56 -12.59 -17.99 -3.63
C TYR A 56 -13.55 -16.82 -3.44
N GLY A 57 -14.87 -17.05 -3.59
CA GLY A 57 -15.87 -16.00 -3.51
C GLY A 57 -15.80 -14.98 -4.65
N ILE A 58 -16.28 -13.77 -4.37
CA ILE A 58 -16.21 -12.63 -5.30
C ILE A 58 -14.79 -12.05 -5.27
N PRO A 59 -14.12 -11.87 -6.43
CA PRO A 59 -12.79 -11.29 -6.46
C PRO A 59 -12.71 -9.90 -5.82
N VAL A 60 -11.57 -9.57 -5.23
CA VAL A 60 -11.31 -8.24 -4.64
C VAL A 60 -12.44 -7.80 -3.68
N PRO A 61 -12.88 -8.63 -2.72
CA PRO A 61 -13.92 -8.19 -1.78
C PRO A 61 -13.40 -7.04 -0.91
N GLN A 62 -14.30 -6.23 -0.34
CA GLN A 62 -13.93 -5.06 0.47
C GLN A 62 -13.10 -5.48 1.68
N VAL A 63 -13.39 -6.65 2.27
CA VAL A 63 -12.63 -7.23 3.37
C VAL A 63 -11.16 -7.47 3.01
N ASP A 64 -10.82 -7.76 1.74
CA ASP A 64 -9.44 -7.93 1.29
C ASP A 64 -8.76 -6.61 0.93
N GLN A 65 -9.53 -5.60 0.56
CA GLN A 65 -9.01 -4.25 0.32
C GLN A 65 -8.67 -3.55 1.65
N MET A 66 -9.34 -3.91 2.74
CA MET A 66 -9.12 -3.35 4.08
C MET A 66 -7.65 -3.42 4.53
N PRO A 67 -6.99 -4.59 4.60
CA PRO A 67 -5.57 -4.63 4.98
C PRO A 67 -4.68 -3.90 3.95
N ALA A 68 -5.00 -3.95 2.65
CA ALA A 68 -4.20 -3.26 1.64
C ALA A 68 -4.20 -1.73 1.83
N GLY A 69 -5.30 -1.15 2.31
CA GLY A 69 -5.44 0.30 2.51
C GLY A 69 -5.12 0.80 3.92
N LEU A 70 -5.17 -0.09 4.93
CA LEU A 70 -5.11 0.25 6.35
C LEU A 70 -4.00 -0.48 7.13
N ILE A 71 -3.12 -1.25 6.50
CA ILE A 71 -2.04 -1.95 7.22
C ILE A 71 -1.19 -0.99 8.08
N ASP A 72 -1.01 0.24 7.61
CA ASP A 72 -0.18 1.23 8.26
C ASP A 72 -0.78 1.74 9.59
N VAL A 73 -2.11 1.84 9.67
CA VAL A 73 -2.85 2.19 10.89
C VAL A 73 -3.07 0.99 11.80
N PHE A 74 -3.17 -0.22 11.23
CA PHE A 74 -3.21 -1.46 12.01
C PHE A 74 -1.92 -1.68 12.78
N LEU A 75 -0.76 -1.55 12.14
CA LEU A 75 0.54 -1.70 12.82
C LEU A 75 0.74 -0.64 13.92
N LEU A 76 0.26 0.59 13.69
CA LEU A 76 0.26 1.64 14.72
C LEU A 76 -0.64 1.25 15.91
N ALA A 77 -1.89 0.86 15.65
CA ALA A 77 -2.84 0.47 16.69
C ALA A 77 -2.34 -0.73 17.50
N TYR A 78 -1.79 -1.74 16.83
CA TYR A 78 -1.21 -2.92 17.48
C TYR A 78 -0.06 -2.55 18.42
N GLN A 79 0.87 -1.71 17.97
CA GLN A 79 1.95 -1.22 18.82
C GLN A 79 1.43 -0.40 20.00
N MET A 80 0.44 0.47 19.78
CA MET A 80 -0.14 1.27 20.86
C MET A 80 -0.78 0.42 21.95
N LEU A 81 -1.51 -0.64 21.58
CA LEU A 81 -2.12 -1.54 22.55
C LEU A 81 -1.06 -2.32 23.35
N ASP A 82 0.04 -2.74 22.70
CA ASP A 82 1.19 -3.36 23.37
C ASP A 82 1.85 -2.39 24.38
N GLU A 83 1.87 -1.09 24.07
CA GLU A 83 2.30 -0.01 24.98
C GLU A 83 1.25 0.35 26.05
N GLY A 84 0.07 -0.29 26.06
CA GLY A 84 -1.03 0.02 26.98
C GLY A 84 -1.78 1.32 26.67
N ARG A 85 -1.62 1.88 25.46
CA ARG A 85 -2.27 3.12 25.01
C ARG A 85 -3.54 2.83 24.23
N THR A 86 -4.63 3.49 24.62
CA THR A 86 -5.96 3.31 24.00
C THR A 86 -6.45 4.54 23.25
N GLU A 87 -5.72 5.65 23.30
CA GLU A 87 -6.08 6.91 22.65
C GLU A 87 -4.99 7.40 21.70
N PHE A 88 -5.42 7.92 20.55
CA PHE A 88 -4.55 8.55 19.58
C PHE A 88 -4.17 9.96 20.00
N THR A 89 -2.91 10.34 19.80
CA THR A 89 -2.51 11.74 19.71
C THR A 89 -3.16 12.41 18.50
N ALA A 90 -3.16 13.75 18.46
CA ALA A 90 -3.70 14.48 17.30
C ALA A 90 -3.01 14.13 15.97
N GLU A 91 -1.70 13.88 15.97
CA GLU A 91 -0.95 13.48 14.77
C GLU A 91 -1.34 12.05 14.32
N GLU A 92 -1.43 11.11 15.25
CA GLU A 92 -1.86 9.74 14.97
C GLU A 92 -3.32 9.72 14.49
N ARG A 93 -4.21 10.50 15.10
CA ARG A 93 -5.61 10.65 14.67
C ARG A 93 -5.69 11.18 13.24
N ALA A 94 -4.91 12.20 12.89
CA ALA A 94 -4.87 12.72 11.53
C ALA A 94 -4.41 11.65 10.51
N ARG A 95 -3.43 10.81 10.87
CA ARG A 95 -3.01 9.67 10.05
C ARG A 95 -4.10 8.62 9.90
N VAL A 96 -4.81 8.31 10.98
CA VAL A 96 -5.94 7.37 10.99
C VAL A 96 -7.07 7.86 10.09
N GLU A 97 -7.54 9.10 10.27
CA GLU A 97 -8.60 9.66 9.42
C GLU A 97 -8.18 9.80 7.96
N PHE A 98 -6.92 10.12 7.69
CA PHE A 98 -6.40 10.13 6.32
C PHE A 98 -6.51 8.74 5.66
N SER A 99 -6.04 7.69 6.33
CA SER A 99 -6.12 6.32 5.82
C SER A 99 -7.57 5.83 5.70
N ARG A 100 -8.43 6.15 6.68
CA ARG A 100 -9.88 5.85 6.66
C ARG A 100 -10.56 6.50 5.47
N TYR A 101 -10.39 7.81 5.30
CA TYR A 101 -11.04 8.56 4.22
C TYR A 101 -10.56 8.11 2.83
N ARG A 102 -9.25 7.84 2.66
CA ARG A 102 -8.74 7.23 1.42
C ARG A 102 -9.42 5.90 1.11
N CYS A 103 -9.62 5.04 2.10
CA CYS A 103 -10.28 3.74 1.93
C CYS A 103 -11.79 3.87 1.69
N TYR A 104 -12.44 4.81 2.35
CA TYR A 104 -13.83 5.16 2.07
C TYR A 104 -14.02 5.55 0.59
N LEU A 105 -13.14 6.40 0.04
CA LEU A 105 -13.17 6.77 -1.38
C LEU A 105 -12.93 5.58 -2.32
N LEU A 106 -12.14 4.58 -1.90
CA LEU A 106 -11.98 3.31 -2.63
C LEU A 106 -13.24 2.43 -2.58
N GLY A 107 -14.23 2.77 -1.75
CA GLY A 107 -15.50 2.07 -1.64
C GLY A 107 -15.54 1.02 -0.53
N LEU A 108 -14.71 1.15 0.50
CA LEU A 108 -14.88 0.37 1.73
C LEU A 108 -16.05 0.96 2.55
N PRO A 109 -16.96 0.11 3.08
CA PRO A 109 -18.00 0.55 3.99
C PRO A 109 -17.39 1.00 5.32
N GLU A 110 -18.05 1.93 6.00
CA GLU A 110 -17.60 2.48 7.28
C GLU A 110 -17.43 1.41 8.36
N ASP A 111 -18.20 0.33 8.34
CA ASP A 111 -18.08 -0.80 9.26
C ASP A 111 -16.71 -1.53 9.18
N LEU A 112 -15.97 -1.36 8.07
CA LEU A 112 -14.60 -1.88 7.92
C LEU A 112 -13.52 -0.81 8.21
N LEU A 113 -13.95 0.40 8.53
CA LEU A 113 -13.11 1.52 8.87
C LEU A 113 -13.34 1.76 10.36
N MET A 114 -12.53 1.17 11.22
CA MET A 114 -12.57 1.43 12.66
C MET A 114 -11.71 2.65 13.00
N ASP A 115 -12.11 3.43 14.01
CA ASP A 115 -11.49 4.71 14.40
C ASP A 115 -10.89 4.69 15.80
N THR A 116 -10.90 3.54 16.48
CA THR A 116 -10.23 3.34 17.77
C THR A 116 -9.08 2.33 17.61
N PRO A 117 -8.01 2.41 18.43
CA PRO A 117 -6.93 1.43 18.37
C PRO A 117 -7.45 -0.01 18.52
N GLN A 118 -8.32 -0.25 19.51
CA GLN A 118 -8.91 -1.55 19.75
C GLN A 118 -9.77 -2.01 18.57
N GLY A 119 -10.68 -1.18 18.08
CA GLY A 119 -11.53 -1.54 16.95
C GLY A 119 -10.73 -1.87 15.69
N ILE A 120 -9.66 -1.12 15.40
CA ILE A 120 -8.76 -1.39 14.26
C ILE A 120 -8.10 -2.77 14.40
N VAL A 121 -7.65 -3.14 15.61
CA VAL A 121 -7.06 -4.45 15.84
C VAL A 121 -8.10 -5.56 15.75
N ASP A 122 -9.27 -5.36 16.37
CA ASP A 122 -10.37 -6.33 16.39
C ASP A 122 -10.86 -6.65 14.98
N ILE A 123 -11.10 -5.65 14.13
CA ILE A 123 -11.61 -5.89 12.77
C ILE A 123 -10.57 -6.61 11.89
N MET A 124 -9.29 -6.31 12.06
CA MET A 124 -8.20 -6.98 11.34
C MET A 124 -8.01 -8.42 11.81
N ASN A 125 -8.11 -8.67 13.12
CA ASN A 125 -8.05 -10.01 13.70
C ASN A 125 -9.29 -10.84 13.31
N ALA A 126 -10.49 -10.24 13.36
CA ALA A 126 -11.73 -10.87 12.92
C ALA A 126 -11.64 -11.28 11.44
N ARG A 127 -11.11 -10.39 10.58
CA ARG A 127 -10.77 -10.77 9.19
C ARG A 127 -9.83 -11.97 9.18
N GLY A 128 -8.70 -11.88 9.88
CA GLY A 128 -7.69 -12.95 9.94
C GLY A 128 -8.27 -14.31 10.33
N ALA A 129 -9.15 -14.34 11.33
CA ALA A 129 -9.83 -15.53 11.81
C ALA A 129 -10.92 -16.06 10.84
N SER A 130 -11.48 -15.19 9.99
CA SER A 130 -12.55 -15.55 9.05
C SER A 130 -12.06 -16.03 7.69
N ILE A 131 -10.81 -15.76 7.33
CA ILE A 131 -10.23 -16.17 6.04
C ILE A 131 -9.55 -17.52 6.17
N ARG A 132 -9.59 -18.32 5.09
CA ARG A 132 -8.85 -19.57 5.03
C ARG A 132 -7.35 -19.29 5.10
N GLU A 133 -6.71 -19.75 6.17
CA GLU A 133 -5.26 -19.70 6.28
C GLU A 133 -4.62 -20.62 5.24
N GLY A 134 -3.63 -20.10 4.52
CA GLY A 134 -2.93 -20.87 3.52
C GLY A 134 -2.03 -20.01 2.65
N PHE A 135 -0.92 -20.60 2.20
CA PHE A 135 0.02 -19.97 1.29
C PHE A 135 0.31 -20.92 0.13
N ASP A 136 -0.19 -20.60 -1.06
CA ASP A 136 0.15 -21.32 -2.29
C ASP A 136 1.46 -20.76 -2.85
N ASP A 137 2.58 -21.46 -2.66
CA ASP A 137 3.87 -20.97 -3.15
C ASP A 137 3.91 -20.77 -4.67
N LYS A 138 3.21 -21.64 -5.42
CA LYS A 138 3.21 -21.59 -6.88
C LYS A 138 2.66 -20.25 -7.39
N THR A 139 1.60 -19.75 -6.76
CA THR A 139 0.97 -18.47 -7.12
C THR A 139 1.48 -17.32 -6.25
N CYS A 140 1.24 -17.38 -4.94
CA CYS A 140 1.57 -16.31 -4.00
C CYS A 140 3.08 -16.12 -3.86
N GLY A 141 3.85 -17.21 -3.74
CA GLY A 141 5.31 -17.16 -3.68
C GLY A 141 5.92 -16.53 -4.92
N THR A 142 5.46 -16.92 -6.10
CA THR A 142 5.88 -16.30 -7.37
C THR A 142 5.59 -14.79 -7.40
N LEU A 143 4.42 -14.36 -6.92
CA LEU A 143 4.07 -12.93 -6.86
C LEU A 143 4.94 -12.16 -5.87
N VAL A 144 5.21 -12.72 -4.69
CA VAL A 144 6.09 -12.12 -3.68
C VAL A 144 7.50 -11.95 -4.25
N ARG A 145 8.07 -13.03 -4.80
CA ARG A 145 9.42 -13.03 -5.40
C ARG A 145 9.50 -12.05 -6.57
N ALA A 146 8.55 -12.09 -7.50
CA ALA A 146 8.52 -11.17 -8.65
C ALA A 146 8.39 -9.70 -8.22
N THR A 147 7.66 -9.41 -7.13
CA THR A 147 7.51 -8.06 -6.59
C THR A 147 8.82 -7.57 -5.98
N LEU A 148 9.48 -8.40 -5.15
CA LEU A 148 10.77 -8.09 -4.54
C LEU A 148 11.91 -8.01 -5.57
N GLU A 149 11.83 -8.77 -6.65
CA GLU A 149 12.84 -8.78 -7.71
C GLU A 149 12.64 -7.68 -8.76
N ALA A 150 11.48 -7.01 -8.79
CA ALA A 150 11.21 -5.97 -9.75
C ALA A 150 12.25 -4.82 -9.66
N TYR A 151 12.80 -4.42 -10.81
CA TYR A 151 13.59 -3.20 -10.91
C TYR A 151 12.63 -2.01 -11.10
N LEU A 152 12.59 -1.10 -10.13
CA LEU A 152 11.70 0.07 -10.12
C LEU A 152 12.36 1.39 -10.55
N PRO A 153 13.69 1.61 -10.40
CA PRO A 153 14.29 2.86 -10.87
C PRO A 153 14.13 3.07 -12.39
N PRO A 154 14.18 4.34 -12.85
CA PRO A 154 13.87 4.70 -14.24
C PRO A 154 14.99 4.38 -15.24
N ASP A 155 16.23 4.20 -14.77
CA ASP A 155 17.39 3.92 -15.62
C ASP A 155 18.39 3.01 -14.89
N GLN A 156 19.38 2.49 -15.62
CA GLN A 156 20.39 1.56 -15.10
C GLN A 156 21.67 2.25 -14.59
N LYS A 157 21.63 3.55 -14.25
CA LYS A 157 22.81 4.26 -13.73
C LYS A 157 23.27 3.66 -12.41
N LEU A 158 24.58 3.76 -12.14
CA LEU A 158 25.21 3.16 -10.97
C LEU A 158 24.50 3.53 -9.65
N GLY A 159 24.18 4.80 -9.45
CA GLY A 159 23.46 5.25 -8.25
C GLY A 159 22.08 4.60 -8.08
N HIS A 160 21.33 4.41 -9.17
CA HIS A 160 20.03 3.72 -9.14
C HIS A 160 20.16 2.23 -8.92
N ARG A 161 21.20 1.58 -9.46
CA ARG A 161 21.51 0.17 -9.17
C ARG A 161 21.85 -0.05 -7.70
N ILE A 162 22.66 0.84 -7.10
CA ILE A 162 22.97 0.82 -5.67
C ILE A 162 21.69 1.03 -4.85
N PHE A 163 20.90 2.07 -5.18
CA PHE A 163 19.63 2.33 -4.51
C PHE A 163 18.70 1.12 -4.54
N ASN A 164 18.50 0.51 -5.70
CA ASN A 164 17.68 -0.69 -5.86
C ASN A 164 18.20 -1.87 -5.06
N ALA A 165 19.53 -2.06 -5.02
CA ALA A 165 20.14 -3.15 -4.27
C ALA A 165 19.97 -2.98 -2.74
N LEU A 166 20.03 -1.75 -2.25
CA LEU A 166 19.78 -1.41 -0.85
C LEU A 166 18.30 -1.52 -0.49
N GLU A 167 17.43 -0.99 -1.34
CA GLU A 167 15.98 -1.00 -1.17
C GLU A 167 15.45 -2.43 -1.08
N LYS A 168 15.85 -3.33 -1.99
CA LYS A 168 15.44 -4.74 -1.95
C LYS A 168 15.81 -5.45 -0.65
N ARG A 169 17.03 -5.22 -0.14
CA ARG A 169 17.50 -5.82 1.12
C ARG A 169 16.66 -5.33 2.30
N LEU A 170 16.40 -4.02 2.35
CA LEU A 170 15.54 -3.44 3.37
C LEU A 170 14.10 -3.94 3.26
N ALA A 171 13.55 -4.04 2.04
CA ALA A 171 12.20 -4.53 1.79
C ALA A 171 12.01 -5.98 2.25
N ARG A 172 13.00 -6.86 1.99
CA ARG A 172 12.99 -8.24 2.52
C ARG A 172 12.93 -8.25 4.04
N LEU A 173 13.78 -7.47 4.71
CA LEU A 173 13.80 -7.43 6.17
C LEU A 173 12.48 -6.91 6.75
N VAL A 174 11.92 -5.85 6.17
CA VAL A 174 10.63 -5.27 6.60
C VAL A 174 9.50 -6.28 6.40
N LEU A 175 9.47 -6.98 5.27
CA LEU A 175 8.49 -8.03 5.00
C LEU A 175 8.54 -9.13 6.07
N VAL A 176 9.73 -9.69 6.32
CA VAL A 176 9.90 -10.78 7.29
C VAL A 176 9.55 -10.31 8.70
N LYS A 177 10.02 -9.13 9.11
CA LYS A 177 9.78 -8.60 10.46
C LYS A 177 8.29 -8.37 10.74
N HIS A 178 7.56 -7.75 9.80
CA HIS A 178 6.19 -7.30 10.05
C HIS A 178 5.10 -8.28 9.58
N PHE A 179 5.40 -9.19 8.65
CA PHE A 179 4.42 -10.11 8.08
C PHE A 179 4.72 -11.59 8.35
N LEU A 180 5.93 -11.93 8.78
CA LEU A 180 6.31 -13.29 9.19
C LEU A 180 6.76 -13.32 10.66
N ASN A 181 6.50 -12.28 11.45
CA ASN A 181 6.95 -12.18 12.85
C ASN A 181 8.45 -12.43 13.06
N GLY A 182 9.28 -12.14 12.06
CA GLY A 182 10.72 -12.40 12.13
C GLY A 182 11.14 -13.86 11.85
N ASP A 183 10.21 -14.74 11.48
CA ASP A 183 10.48 -16.15 11.20
C ASP A 183 11.35 -16.30 9.94
N SER A 184 12.62 -16.62 10.18
CA SER A 184 13.61 -16.76 9.11
C SER A 184 13.51 -18.10 8.37
N ASP A 185 12.95 -19.14 9.00
CA ASP A 185 12.70 -20.43 8.35
C ASP A 185 11.57 -20.29 7.36
N ARG A 186 10.46 -19.70 7.79
CA ARG A 186 9.33 -19.41 6.91
C ARG A 186 9.72 -18.46 5.77
N ALA A 187 10.56 -17.47 6.06
CA ALA A 187 11.10 -16.57 5.04
C ALA A 187 11.90 -17.33 3.96
N ARG A 188 12.70 -18.33 4.36
CA ARG A 188 13.44 -19.20 3.41
C ARG A 188 12.48 -20.04 2.57
N GLU A 189 11.47 -20.64 3.18
CA GLU A 189 10.47 -21.47 2.47
C GLU A 189 9.75 -20.69 1.36
N ILE A 190 9.39 -19.43 1.59
CA ILE A 190 8.74 -18.59 0.58
C ILE A 190 9.73 -17.91 -0.39
N GLY A 191 11.02 -18.23 -0.30
CA GLY A 191 12.07 -17.72 -1.18
C GLY A 191 12.50 -16.28 -0.92
N VAL A 192 12.35 -15.80 0.32
CA VAL A 192 12.76 -14.46 0.76
C VAL A 192 13.75 -14.57 1.93
N PRO A 193 14.93 -15.19 1.73
CA PRO A 193 15.91 -15.33 2.81
C PRO A 193 16.38 -13.95 3.28
N VAL A 194 16.46 -13.81 4.60
CA VAL A 194 17.10 -12.67 5.28
C VAL A 194 18.33 -13.17 6.01
N GLY A 195 19.45 -12.47 5.88
CA GLY A 195 20.69 -12.82 6.55
C GLY A 195 21.45 -11.58 7.02
N ALA A 196 22.72 -11.77 7.40
CA ALA A 196 23.55 -10.71 7.98
C ALA A 196 23.63 -9.46 7.09
N SER A 197 23.58 -9.61 5.76
CA SER A 197 23.66 -8.49 4.83
C SER A 197 22.45 -7.56 4.90
N GLU A 198 21.25 -8.11 5.09
CA GLU A 198 20.00 -7.35 5.24
C GLU A 198 20.01 -6.56 6.54
N TYR A 199 20.42 -7.19 7.64
CA TYR A 199 20.55 -6.53 8.94
C TYR A 199 21.62 -5.44 8.91
N ALA A 200 22.77 -5.66 8.27
CA ALA A 200 23.82 -4.65 8.13
C ALA A 200 23.33 -3.42 7.34
N VAL A 201 22.63 -3.64 6.22
CA VAL A 201 22.02 -2.55 5.44
C VAL A 201 20.98 -1.80 6.27
N ALA A 202 20.15 -2.52 7.02
CA ALA A 202 19.13 -1.91 7.89
C ALA A 202 19.74 -1.09 9.02
N ALA A 203 20.83 -1.57 9.63
CA ALA A 203 21.56 -0.86 10.68
C ALA A 203 22.13 0.48 10.22
N VAL A 204 22.40 0.64 8.92
CA VAL A 204 22.83 1.92 8.32
C VAL A 204 21.64 2.76 7.88
N LEU A 205 20.68 2.17 7.18
CA LEU A 205 19.57 2.91 6.57
C LEU A 205 18.53 3.39 7.58
N PHE A 206 18.22 2.60 8.63
CA PHE A 206 17.24 3.03 9.63
C PHE A 206 17.67 4.29 10.38
N PRO A 207 18.91 4.40 10.91
CA PRO A 207 19.37 5.66 11.50
C PRO A 207 19.36 6.82 10.52
N TYR A 208 19.77 6.60 9.26
CA TYR A 208 19.70 7.64 8.23
C TYR A 208 18.26 8.13 7.99
N ILE A 209 17.30 7.21 7.89
CA ILE A 209 15.87 7.53 7.73
C ILE A 209 15.35 8.26 8.98
N ALA A 210 15.66 7.76 10.18
CA ALA A 210 15.24 8.35 11.44
C ALA A 210 15.77 9.78 11.61
N ALA A 211 17.06 10.02 11.35
CA ALA A 211 17.66 11.35 11.39
C ALA A 211 16.99 12.30 10.39
N LYS A 212 16.70 11.82 9.17
CA LYS A 212 16.00 12.61 8.16
C LYS A 212 14.57 12.94 8.57
N MET A 213 13.85 11.99 9.15
CA MET A 213 12.50 12.21 9.67
C MET A 213 12.50 13.23 10.81
N ALA A 214 13.44 13.11 11.76
CA ALA A 214 13.61 14.06 12.85
C ALA A 214 13.89 15.49 12.32
N LEU A 215 14.76 15.62 11.32
CA LEU A 215 15.06 16.90 10.67
C LEU A 215 13.81 17.54 10.05
N TYR A 216 13.00 16.77 9.31
CA TYR A 216 11.76 17.31 8.72
C TYR A 216 10.71 17.63 9.78
N ARG A 217 10.57 16.81 10.83
CA ARG A 217 9.69 17.12 11.97
C ARG A 217 10.05 18.45 12.61
N PHE A 218 11.34 18.66 12.88
CA PHE A 218 11.85 19.93 13.39
C PHE A 218 11.59 21.09 12.42
N ALA A 219 11.88 20.91 11.13
CA ALA A 219 11.62 21.96 10.14
C ALA A 219 10.12 22.32 10.03
N LEU A 220 9.22 21.36 10.24
CA LEU A 220 7.76 21.58 10.22
C LEU A 220 7.25 22.25 11.49
N SER A 221 7.92 22.09 12.64
CA SER A 221 7.54 22.76 13.89
C SER A 221 7.99 24.23 13.94
N VAL A 222 8.94 24.65 13.11
CA VAL A 222 9.42 26.03 13.04
C VAL A 222 8.65 26.82 11.95
N PRO A 223 7.89 27.88 12.28
CA PRO A 223 7.01 28.58 11.33
C PRO A 223 7.70 29.05 10.04
N GLY A 224 8.93 29.56 10.12
CA GLY A 224 9.70 30.03 8.97
C GLY A 224 10.20 28.91 8.05
N LEU A 225 10.53 27.75 8.61
CA LEU A 225 11.03 26.60 7.85
C LEU A 225 9.90 25.72 7.29
N ARG A 226 8.73 25.74 7.94
CA ARG A 226 7.58 24.91 7.58
C ARG A 226 7.18 25.04 6.11
N LYS A 227 6.99 26.27 5.62
CA LYS A 227 6.62 26.52 4.21
C LYS A 227 7.65 25.97 3.22
N MET A 228 8.94 26.09 3.55
CA MET A 228 10.02 25.57 2.71
C MET A 228 10.07 24.05 2.74
N ALA A 229 9.91 23.44 3.92
CA ALA A 229 9.84 21.99 4.09
C ALA A 229 8.66 21.40 3.31
N ASP A 230 7.46 21.96 3.45
CA ASP A 230 6.24 21.55 2.75
C ASP A 230 6.41 21.62 1.23
N ARG A 231 6.94 22.75 0.72
CA ARG A 231 7.19 22.93 -0.72
C ARG A 231 8.20 21.91 -1.23
N ARG A 232 9.27 21.64 -0.48
CA ARG A 232 10.30 20.67 -0.84
C ARG A 232 9.77 19.23 -0.83
N LEU A 233 8.98 18.85 0.18
CA LEU A 233 8.36 17.53 0.29
C LEU A 233 7.35 17.32 -0.85
N THR A 234 6.47 18.28 -1.09
CA THR A 234 5.49 18.24 -2.19
C THR A 234 6.20 18.11 -3.55
N ALA A 235 7.26 18.89 -3.79
CA ALA A 235 8.04 18.79 -5.02
C ALA A 235 8.77 17.44 -5.16
N ARG A 236 9.14 16.80 -4.04
CA ARG A 236 9.72 15.46 -4.05
C ARG A 236 8.67 14.40 -4.39
N ILE A 237 7.47 14.49 -3.84
CA ILE A 237 6.34 13.59 -4.16
C ILE A 237 5.96 13.73 -5.64
N ARG A 238 5.82 14.95 -6.17
CA ARG A 238 5.54 15.17 -7.59
C ARG A 238 6.64 14.60 -8.51
N ARG A 239 7.92 14.74 -8.14
CA ARG A 239 9.02 14.10 -8.89
C ARG A 239 8.98 12.57 -8.80
N LEU A 240 8.52 12.01 -7.68
CA LEU A 240 8.33 10.58 -7.54
C LEU A 240 7.19 10.08 -8.45
N LEU A 241 6.05 10.76 -8.47
CA LEU A 241 4.93 10.44 -9.35
C LEU A 241 5.32 10.47 -10.83
N LYS A 242 6.06 11.51 -11.27
CA LYS A 242 6.60 11.55 -12.64
C LYS A 242 7.48 10.33 -12.99
N ARG A 243 8.19 9.76 -12.01
CA ARG A 243 9.05 8.58 -12.22
C ARG A 243 8.27 7.27 -12.26
N TYR A 244 7.21 7.13 -11.47
CA TYR A 244 6.34 5.96 -11.57
C TYR A 244 5.60 5.89 -12.90
N GLY A 245 5.46 7.02 -13.57
CA GLY A 245 4.70 7.20 -14.79
C GLY A 245 3.32 7.77 -14.49
N HIS A 246 2.59 8.15 -15.53
CA HIS A 246 1.19 8.47 -15.37
C HIS A 246 0.44 7.13 -15.34
N ALA A 247 -0.06 6.74 -14.16
CA ALA A 247 -1.33 6.03 -14.17
C ALA A 247 -2.33 7.04 -14.75
N GLU A 248 -2.48 7.04 -16.06
CA GLU A 248 -3.58 7.71 -16.72
C GLU A 248 -4.82 7.00 -16.20
N PHE A 249 -5.37 7.51 -15.10
CA PHE A 249 -6.69 7.19 -14.60
C PHE A 249 -7.73 7.85 -15.53
N THR A 250 -7.53 7.70 -16.83
CA THR A 250 -8.39 8.12 -17.91
C THR A 250 -8.70 6.87 -18.72
N SER A 251 -9.93 6.82 -19.22
CA SER A 251 -10.44 5.68 -19.97
C SER A 251 -11.15 6.28 -21.17
N ASN A 252 -10.84 5.81 -22.38
CA ASN A 252 -11.58 6.22 -23.57
C ASN A 252 -12.78 5.28 -23.76
N ALA A 253 -13.99 5.80 -23.59
CA ALA A 253 -15.24 5.06 -23.76
C ALA A 253 -15.35 4.39 -25.15
N GLU A 254 -14.79 5.02 -26.19
CA GLU A 254 -14.78 4.50 -27.57
C GLU A 254 -13.96 3.21 -27.72
N ALA A 255 -13.02 2.96 -26.81
CA ALA A 255 -12.20 1.74 -26.81
C ALA A 255 -12.94 0.52 -26.24
N TYR A 256 -14.13 0.70 -25.65
CA TYR A 256 -14.92 -0.40 -25.08
C TYR A 256 -15.98 -0.87 -26.08
N ARG A 257 -16.06 -2.20 -26.28
CA ARG A 257 -17.17 -2.78 -27.04
C ARG A 257 -18.50 -2.48 -26.34
N PRO A 258 -19.51 -1.96 -27.05
CA PRO A 258 -20.85 -1.78 -26.51
C PRO A 258 -21.37 -3.08 -25.89
N ALA A 259 -22.05 -2.99 -24.75
CA ALA A 259 -22.74 -4.14 -24.20
C ALA A 259 -23.83 -4.55 -25.20
N VAL A 260 -23.74 -5.78 -25.73
CA VAL A 260 -24.86 -6.37 -26.47
C VAL A 260 -26.00 -6.55 -25.46
N PRO A 261 -27.22 -6.02 -25.71
CA PRO A 261 -28.35 -6.23 -24.82
C PRO A 261 -28.52 -7.73 -24.58
N ALA A 262 -28.66 -8.14 -23.32
CA ALA A 262 -29.12 -9.48 -23.04
C ALA A 262 -30.52 -9.60 -23.66
N THR A 263 -30.69 -10.50 -24.64
CA THR A 263 -32.01 -10.86 -25.15
C THR A 263 -32.84 -11.34 -23.97
N ALA A 264 -33.96 -10.65 -23.75
CA ALA A 264 -34.92 -10.92 -22.69
C ALA A 264 -35.51 -12.34 -22.78
#